data_AF-A0A974HUZ5-F1
#
_entry.id   AF-A0A974HUZ5-F1
#
_cell.length_a   1.000
_cell.length_b   1.000
_cell.length_c   1.000
_cell.angle_alpha   90.00
_cell.angle_beta   90.00
_cell.angle_gamma   90.00
#
_symmetry.space_group_name_H-M   'P 1'
#
loop_
_entity.id
_entity.type
_entity.pdbx_description
1 polymer ?
#
loop_
_entity_poly.entity_id
_entity_poly.type
_entity_poly.pdbx_seq_one_letter_code
_entity_poly.pdbx_strand_id
1 'polypeptide(L)'
;MAYFILHILGVILGAIAVLLTIIVTSMAQWRVSYMVEGNSMNCDKRIDGLYLSRWDGLWVTCVSKHIGSMDCHSYDSLVSITTDLKTGRVLMSFAVVISIIAFITAIVAFCFSRCCKGGEGSRFCLFITAGIGFILAAILVLIPISWTTSNIVIAINNPLCKTVQRQEIGEALLLGYPTILFLLITGAIFCCPYPRHERCDSIESCSDSSLPKPAYVQCQSQDRRPTQAHYSRSQYI
;
A
#
# COMPACT_ATOMS: atom_id res chain seq x y z
N MET A 1 -20.03 -17.02 -8.25
CA MET A 1 -20.26 -15.62 -8.67
C MET A 1 -19.59 -14.62 -7.72
N ALA A 2 -19.90 -14.62 -6.42
CA ALA A 2 -19.33 -13.66 -5.45
C ALA A 2 -17.78 -13.58 -5.43
N TYR A 3 -17.09 -14.72 -5.48
CA TYR A 3 -15.61 -14.75 -5.45
C TYR A 3 -14.94 -14.15 -6.69
N PHE A 4 -15.55 -14.33 -7.87
CA PHE A 4 -15.06 -13.69 -9.10
C PHE A 4 -15.18 -12.17 -9.02
N ILE A 5 -16.26 -11.67 -8.39
CA ILE A 5 -16.46 -10.23 -8.17
C ILE A 5 -15.39 -9.69 -7.22
N LEU A 6 -15.07 -10.43 -6.14
CA LEU A 6 -14.05 -10.03 -5.16
C LEU A 6 -12.65 -9.95 -5.79
N HIS A 7 -12.27 -10.90 -6.66
CA HIS A 7 -11.00 -10.82 -7.40
C HIS A 7 -10.96 -9.64 -8.40
N ILE A 8 -12.04 -9.39 -9.14
CA ILE A 8 -12.11 -8.25 -10.07
C ILE A 8 -12.02 -6.93 -9.30
N LEU A 9 -12.76 -6.82 -8.19
CA LEU A 9 -12.73 -5.66 -7.31
C LEU A 9 -11.32 -5.44 -6.74
N GLY A 10 -10.65 -6.50 -6.30
CA GLY A 10 -9.26 -6.44 -5.83
C GLY A 10 -8.28 -5.93 -6.90
N VAL A 11 -8.43 -6.37 -8.15
CA VAL A 11 -7.58 -5.88 -9.25
C VAL A 11 -7.83 -4.40 -9.56
N ILE A 12 -9.09 -3.95 -9.54
CA ILE A 12 -9.44 -2.53 -9.76
C ILE A 12 -8.92 -1.66 -8.61
N LEU A 13 -9.14 -2.08 -7.35
CA LEU A 13 -8.63 -1.40 -6.16
C LEU A 13 -7.09 -1.35 -6.17
N GLY A 14 -6.43 -2.43 -6.58
CA GLY A 14 -4.98 -2.49 -6.72
C GLY A 14 -4.46 -1.52 -7.78
N ALA A 15 -5.13 -1.40 -8.92
CA ALA A 15 -4.77 -0.42 -9.94
C ALA A 15 -4.87 1.01 -9.42
N ILE A 16 -5.97 1.33 -8.72
CA ILE A 16 -6.15 2.64 -8.08
C ILE A 16 -5.08 2.89 -7.02
N ALA A 17 -4.77 1.88 -6.20
CA ALA A 17 -3.75 1.99 -5.16
C ALA A 17 -2.37 2.29 -5.75
N VAL A 18 -1.96 1.59 -6.82
CA VAL A 18 -0.69 1.85 -7.52
C VAL A 18 -0.66 3.27 -8.09
N LEU A 19 -1.73 3.71 -8.76
CA LEU A 19 -1.82 5.08 -9.30
C LEU A 19 -1.68 6.13 -8.19
N LEU A 20 -2.39 5.94 -7.08
CA LEU A 20 -2.29 6.83 -5.93
C LEU A 20 -0.87 6.83 -5.33
N THR A 21 -0.18 5.68 -5.23
CA THR A 21 1.21 5.65 -4.75
C THR A 21 2.17 6.44 -5.63
N ILE A 22 1.98 6.39 -6.96
CA ILE A 22 2.79 7.15 -7.91
C ILE A 22 2.51 8.65 -7.78
N ILE A 23 1.23 9.04 -7.66
CA ILE A 23 0.81 10.42 -7.48
C ILE A 23 1.41 10.98 -6.18
N VAL A 24 1.20 10.33 -5.04
CA VAL A 24 1.72 10.79 -3.74
C VAL A 24 3.25 10.93 -3.75
N THR A 25 3.96 10.00 -4.42
CA THR A 25 5.43 10.07 -4.55
C THR A 25 5.90 11.23 -5.43
N SER A 26 5.12 11.61 -6.44
CA SER A 26 5.45 12.69 -7.38
C SER A 26 5.02 14.08 -6.88
N MET A 27 4.02 14.14 -6.00
CA MET A 27 3.50 15.40 -5.46
C MET A 27 4.56 16.15 -4.66
N ALA A 28 4.65 17.46 -4.89
CA ALA A 28 5.59 18.33 -4.21
C ALA A 28 5.05 18.94 -2.89
N GLN A 29 3.81 18.61 -2.51
CA GLN A 29 3.13 19.19 -1.35
C GLN A 29 3.20 18.28 -0.12
N TRP A 30 4.40 17.84 0.26
CA TRP A 30 4.59 17.03 1.47
C TRP A 30 4.67 17.90 2.72
N ARG A 31 5.34 19.04 2.63
CA ARG A 31 5.43 19.99 3.74
C ARG A 31 5.27 21.40 3.22
N VAL A 32 4.35 22.15 3.82
CA VAL A 32 4.15 23.57 3.52
C VAL A 32 4.60 24.35 4.72
N SER A 33 5.54 25.27 4.51
CA SER A 33 5.96 26.19 5.54
C SER A 33 5.87 27.60 5.00
N TYR A 34 5.26 28.48 5.78
CA TYR A 34 5.34 29.90 5.53
C TYR A 34 6.33 30.50 6.51
N MET A 35 7.15 31.43 6.04
CA MET A 35 8.03 32.23 6.88
C MET A 35 7.55 33.67 6.81
N VAL A 36 7.40 34.29 7.97
CA VAL A 36 7.13 35.73 8.08
C VAL A 36 8.44 36.38 8.49
N GLU A 37 9.07 37.10 7.57
CA GLU A 37 10.31 37.82 7.85
C GLU A 37 9.98 39.07 8.67
N GLY A 38 10.13 38.97 10.00
CA GLY A 38 9.95 40.07 10.94
C GLY A 38 11.30 40.64 11.36
N ASN A 39 11.63 41.86 10.96
CA ASN A 39 12.82 42.55 11.45
C ASN A 39 12.68 42.82 12.96
N SER A 40 13.52 42.15 13.76
CA SER A 40 13.48 42.14 15.22
C SER A 40 14.05 43.41 15.88
N MET A 41 13.58 44.61 15.51
CA MET A 41 13.93 45.83 16.26
C MET A 41 12.80 46.82 16.50
N ASN A 42 11.68 46.76 15.77
CA ASN A 42 10.54 47.62 16.07
C ASN A 42 9.28 46.77 16.04
N CYS A 43 8.50 46.82 17.13
CA CYS A 43 7.13 46.30 17.19
C CYS A 43 6.20 47.23 16.38
N ASP A 44 6.57 47.47 15.11
CA ASP A 44 5.75 48.17 14.15
C ASP A 44 5.49 47.21 12.99
N LYS A 45 4.20 46.98 12.78
CA LYS A 45 3.65 45.94 11.94
C LYS A 45 3.74 46.40 10.49
N ARG A 46 4.95 46.49 9.95
CA ARG A 46 5.16 46.93 8.57
C ARG A 46 4.74 45.81 7.61
N ILE A 47 3.59 46.01 6.99
CA ILE A 47 3.04 45.22 5.89
C ILE A 47 3.82 45.58 4.61
N ASP A 48 5.12 45.27 4.57
CA ASP A 48 5.83 45.14 3.30
C ASP A 48 5.72 43.66 2.93
N GLY A 49 4.65 43.33 2.20
CA GLY A 49 4.09 41.98 2.01
C GLY A 49 4.97 40.99 1.24
N LEU A 50 6.07 40.54 1.85
CA LEU A 50 6.89 39.44 1.38
C LEU A 50 6.64 38.19 2.23
N TYR A 51 5.62 37.41 1.91
CA TYR A 51 5.48 36.07 2.49
C TYR A 51 6.40 35.11 1.74
N LEU A 52 7.28 34.41 2.45
CA LEU A 52 8.10 33.35 1.87
C LEU A 52 7.34 32.03 2.06
N SER A 53 6.58 31.60 1.04
CA SER A 53 5.89 30.30 1.06
C SER A 53 6.80 29.24 0.44
N ARG A 54 7.18 28.25 1.24
CA ARG A 54 8.02 27.12 0.82
C ARG A 54 7.20 25.83 0.79
N TRP A 55 7.23 25.18 -0.36
CA TRP A 55 6.62 23.89 -0.64
C TRP A 55 7.74 22.88 -0.81
N ASP A 56 7.95 22.06 0.22
CA ASP A 56 8.94 21.01 0.17
C ASP A 56 8.28 19.72 -0.31
N GLY A 57 8.68 19.30 -1.51
CA GLY A 57 8.38 18.01 -2.09
C GLY A 57 9.49 17.00 -1.83
N LEU A 58 9.21 15.76 -2.18
CA LEU A 58 10.16 14.66 -2.05
C LEU A 58 11.33 14.78 -3.04
N TRP A 59 11.10 15.38 -4.21
CA TRP A 59 12.07 15.48 -5.32
C TRP A 59 12.45 16.92 -5.68
N VAL A 60 11.51 17.84 -5.50
CA VAL A 60 11.64 19.26 -5.83
C VAL A 60 11.21 20.09 -4.63
N THR A 61 11.81 21.26 -4.46
CA THR A 61 11.36 22.28 -3.52
C THR A 61 10.99 23.51 -4.32
N CYS A 62 9.86 24.13 -3.98
CA CYS A 62 9.40 25.34 -4.63
C CYS A 62 9.26 26.45 -3.60
N VAL A 63 9.85 27.60 -3.88
CA VAL A 63 9.79 28.77 -3.00
C VAL A 63 9.13 29.92 -3.76
N SER A 64 8.12 30.51 -3.15
CA SER A 64 7.53 31.76 -3.62
C SER A 64 7.96 32.88 -2.70
N LYS A 65 8.65 33.88 -3.27
CA LYS A 65 9.10 35.08 -2.53
C LYS A 65 8.11 36.24 -2.65
N HIS A 66 7.45 36.39 -3.79
CA HIS A 66 6.47 37.46 -4.06
C HIS A 66 5.23 36.88 -4.77
N ILE A 67 4.11 37.62 -4.78
CA ILE A 67 2.93 37.31 -5.60
C ILE A 67 3.37 37.12 -7.07
N GLY A 68 3.11 35.94 -7.63
CA GLY A 68 3.32 35.67 -9.06
C GLY A 68 4.69 35.13 -9.48
N SER A 69 5.66 34.99 -8.58
CA SER A 69 6.93 34.30 -8.88
C SER A 69 7.13 33.11 -7.93
N MET A 70 7.15 31.92 -8.51
CA MET A 70 7.42 30.64 -7.83
C MET A 70 8.59 29.97 -8.53
N ASP A 71 9.72 29.91 -7.85
CA ASP A 71 10.92 29.28 -8.35
C ASP A 71 10.98 27.85 -7.78
N CYS A 72 10.94 26.86 -8.67
CA CYS A 72 11.07 25.46 -8.32
C CYS A 72 12.47 24.97 -8.67
N HIS A 73 13.18 24.46 -7.67
CA HIS A 73 14.52 23.93 -7.82
C HIS A 73 14.55 22.45 -7.40
N SER A 74 15.29 21.64 -8.15
CA SER A 74 15.64 20.29 -7.72
C SER A 74 16.72 20.37 -6.64
N TYR A 75 16.75 19.41 -5.73
CA TYR A 75 17.77 19.41 -4.68
C TYR A 75 19.16 19.07 -5.27
N ASP A 76 20.00 20.08 -5.47
CA ASP A 76 21.35 19.95 -6.06
C ASP A 76 22.36 19.23 -5.13
N SER A 77 22.07 19.08 -3.84
CA SER A 77 22.95 18.41 -2.89
C SER A 77 22.16 17.72 -1.77
N LEU A 78 22.51 16.47 -1.47
CA LEU A 78 21.88 15.65 -0.41
C LEU A 78 22.10 16.18 1.02
N VAL A 79 22.94 17.21 1.18
CA VAL A 79 23.37 17.76 2.48
C VAL A 79 22.38 18.80 3.04
N SER A 80 21.55 19.44 2.21
CA SER A 80 20.57 20.44 2.66
C SER A 80 19.16 19.87 2.91
N ILE A 81 18.96 18.57 2.65
CA ILE A 81 17.67 17.89 2.85
C ILE A 81 17.55 17.41 4.30
N THR A 82 16.41 17.67 4.95
CA THR A 82 16.12 17.15 6.29
C THR A 82 15.98 15.62 6.27
N THR A 83 16.48 14.95 7.32
CA THR A 83 16.63 13.48 7.39
C THR A 83 15.34 12.71 7.12
N ASP A 84 14.20 13.27 7.49
CA ASP A 84 12.84 12.78 7.22
C ASP A 84 12.55 12.68 5.71
N LEU A 85 12.87 13.71 4.92
CA LEU A 85 12.67 13.67 3.47
C LEU A 85 13.66 12.73 2.78
N LYS A 86 14.90 12.66 3.25
CA LYS A 86 15.90 11.73 2.69
C LYS A 86 15.46 10.27 2.84
N THR A 87 14.98 9.91 4.01
CA THR A 87 14.48 8.56 4.30
C THR A 87 13.19 8.29 3.53
N GLY A 88 12.30 9.29 3.44
CA GLY A 88 11.06 9.21 2.68
C GLY A 88 11.26 8.93 1.20
N ARG A 89 12.25 9.55 0.54
CA ARG A 89 12.59 9.29 -0.88
C ARG A 89 12.87 7.81 -1.12
N VAL A 90 13.71 7.22 -0.26
CA VAL A 90 14.13 5.84 -0.37
C VAL A 90 12.93 4.91 -0.13
N LEU A 91 12.21 5.10 0.98
CA LEU A 91 11.05 4.26 1.33
C LEU A 91 9.93 4.33 0.29
N MET A 92 9.59 5.53 -0.20
CA MET A 92 8.56 5.69 -1.24
C MET A 92 9.00 5.07 -2.58
N SER A 93 10.29 5.18 -2.95
CA SER A 93 10.80 4.53 -4.17
C SER A 93 10.68 3.01 -4.11
N PHE A 94 11.05 2.39 -2.98
CA PHE A 94 10.88 0.96 -2.78
C PHE A 94 9.40 0.56 -2.75
N ALA A 95 8.54 1.36 -2.12
CA ALA A 95 7.11 1.10 -2.09
C ALA A 95 6.49 1.09 -3.49
N VAL A 96 6.87 2.03 -4.37
CA VAL A 96 6.41 2.07 -5.77
C VAL A 96 6.89 0.85 -6.55
N VAL A 97 8.15 0.45 -6.40
CA VAL A 97 8.66 -0.75 -7.08
C VAL A 97 7.93 -2.01 -6.63
N ILE A 98 7.73 -2.18 -5.31
CA ILE A 98 7.03 -3.34 -4.75
C ILE A 98 5.56 -3.33 -5.16
N SER A 99 4.88 -2.18 -5.17
CA SER A 99 3.47 -2.10 -5.57
C SER A 99 3.27 -2.46 -7.04
N ILE A 100 4.17 -2.04 -7.92
CA ILE A 100 4.15 -2.42 -9.35
C ILE A 100 4.37 -3.92 -9.52
N ILE A 101 5.38 -4.50 -8.85
CA ILE A 101 5.65 -5.94 -8.92
C ILE A 101 4.44 -6.74 -8.42
N ALA A 102 3.88 -6.34 -7.27
CA ALA A 102 2.68 -6.96 -6.70
C ALA A 102 1.49 -6.89 -7.67
N PHE A 103 1.30 -5.74 -8.33
CA PHE A 103 0.24 -5.57 -9.32
C PHE A 103 0.42 -6.46 -10.55
N ILE A 104 1.64 -6.56 -11.09
CA ILE A 104 1.94 -7.47 -12.20
C ILE A 104 1.65 -8.93 -11.80
N THR A 105 2.08 -9.35 -10.60
CA THR A 105 1.79 -10.70 -10.10
C THR A 105 0.28 -10.96 -9.95
N ALA A 106 -0.49 -9.95 -9.52
CA ALA A 106 -1.95 -10.04 -9.44
C ALA A 106 -2.62 -10.17 -10.81
N ILE A 107 -2.14 -9.44 -11.83
CA ILE A 107 -2.63 -9.58 -13.21
C ILE A 107 -2.34 -10.97 -13.76
N VAL A 108 -1.12 -11.48 -13.56
CA VAL A 108 -0.73 -12.83 -14.00
C VAL A 108 -1.62 -13.89 -13.34
N ALA A 109 -1.86 -13.75 -12.03
CA ALA A 109 -2.78 -14.63 -11.31
C ALA A 109 -4.21 -14.58 -11.86
N PHE A 110 -4.70 -13.39 -12.22
CA PHE A 110 -6.02 -13.18 -12.81
C PHE A 110 -6.15 -13.77 -14.23
N CYS A 111 -5.14 -13.58 -15.09
CA CYS A 111 -5.10 -14.16 -16.42
C CYS A 111 -5.06 -15.70 -16.36
N PHE A 112 -4.23 -16.26 -15.48
CA PHE A 112 -4.14 -17.70 -15.29
C PHE A 112 -5.48 -18.30 -14.81
N SER A 113 -6.23 -17.57 -13.98
CA SER A 113 -7.58 -17.95 -13.56
C SER A 113 -8.60 -18.06 -14.71
N ARG A 114 -8.37 -17.38 -15.84
CA ARG A 114 -9.26 -17.44 -17.02
C ARG A 114 -8.83 -18.53 -18.02
N CYS A 115 -7.52 -18.74 -18.19
CA CYS A 115 -6.98 -19.60 -19.24
C CYS A 115 -6.74 -21.06 -18.82
N CYS A 116 -6.39 -21.34 -17.57
CA CYS A 116 -5.96 -22.67 -17.14
C CYS A 116 -6.81 -23.19 -15.96
N LYS A 117 -7.74 -24.10 -16.23
CA LYS A 117 -8.57 -24.78 -15.20
C LYS A 117 -7.83 -25.86 -14.41
N GLY A 118 -6.59 -26.22 -14.78
CA GLY A 118 -5.92 -27.44 -14.31
C GLY A 118 -4.86 -27.30 -13.21
N GLY A 119 -4.57 -26.09 -12.70
CA GLY A 119 -3.51 -25.86 -11.70
C GLY A 119 -3.99 -24.99 -10.55
N GLU A 120 -4.57 -25.59 -9.52
CA GLU A 120 -5.30 -24.82 -8.50
C GLU A 120 -4.47 -24.37 -7.29
N GLY A 121 -3.32 -25.02 -7.04
CA GLY A 121 -2.39 -24.65 -5.97
C GLY A 121 -1.51 -23.46 -6.33
N SER A 122 -0.88 -23.47 -7.52
CA SER A 122 0.05 -22.41 -7.94
C SER A 122 -0.62 -21.03 -8.04
N ARG A 123 -1.87 -20.98 -8.50
CA ARG A 123 -2.65 -19.72 -8.58
C ARG A 123 -2.89 -19.08 -7.22
N PHE A 124 -3.06 -19.88 -6.16
CA PHE A 124 -3.33 -19.37 -4.81
C PHE A 124 -2.06 -18.78 -4.20
N CYS A 125 -0.92 -19.43 -4.40
CA CYS A 125 0.39 -18.90 -4.03
C CYS A 125 0.66 -17.54 -4.71
N LEU A 126 0.26 -17.36 -5.99
CA LEU A 126 0.40 -16.09 -6.69
C LEU A 126 -0.46 -14.96 -6.11
N PHE A 127 -1.71 -15.25 -5.72
CA PHE A 127 -2.55 -14.24 -5.05
C PHE A 127 -2.04 -13.88 -3.65
N ILE A 128 -1.61 -14.86 -2.85
CA ILE A 128 -1.04 -14.59 -1.52
C ILE A 128 0.25 -13.76 -1.64
N THR A 129 1.15 -14.13 -2.54
CA THR A 129 2.41 -13.38 -2.73
C THR A 129 2.15 -11.95 -3.18
N ALA A 130 1.19 -11.73 -4.09
CA ALA A 130 0.74 -10.39 -4.46
C ALA A 130 0.17 -9.62 -3.26
N GLY A 131 -0.69 -10.25 -2.46
CA GLY A 131 -1.30 -9.65 -1.27
C GLY A 131 -0.28 -9.23 -0.22
N ILE A 132 0.69 -10.09 0.10
CA ILE A 132 1.81 -9.76 1.00
C ILE A 132 2.62 -8.59 0.43
N GLY A 133 2.89 -8.58 -0.88
CA GLY A 133 3.56 -7.46 -1.54
C GLY A 133 2.84 -6.12 -1.36
N PHE A 134 1.51 -6.10 -1.52
CA PHE A 134 0.71 -4.90 -1.27
C PHE A 134 0.72 -4.44 0.20
N ILE A 135 0.70 -5.39 1.15
CA ILE A 135 0.78 -5.06 2.59
C ILE A 135 2.17 -4.48 2.93
N LEU A 136 3.24 -5.07 2.40
CA LEU A 136 4.60 -4.55 2.57
C LEU A 136 4.74 -3.14 1.98
N ALA A 137 4.20 -2.92 0.78
CA ALA A 137 4.16 -1.58 0.18
C ALA A 137 3.39 -0.58 1.06
N ALA A 138 2.26 -0.98 1.64
CA ALA A 138 1.48 -0.12 2.55
C ALA A 138 2.28 0.30 3.79
N ILE A 139 3.03 -0.63 4.39
CA ILE A 139 3.88 -0.35 5.55
C ILE A 139 5.01 0.63 5.17
N LEU A 140 5.65 0.43 4.01
CA LEU A 140 6.71 1.30 3.52
C LEU A 140 6.23 2.73 3.23
N VAL A 141 4.97 2.91 2.81
CA VAL A 141 4.34 4.23 2.62
C VAL A 141 3.93 4.85 3.97
N LEU A 142 3.45 4.04 4.92
CA LEU A 142 3.00 4.50 6.23
C LEU A 142 4.13 5.07 7.11
N ILE A 143 5.32 4.47 7.07
CA ILE A 143 6.50 4.93 7.85
C ILE A 143 6.84 6.41 7.58
N PRO A 144 7.15 6.84 6.35
CA PRO A 144 7.53 8.22 6.09
C PRO A 144 6.37 9.20 6.29
N ILE A 145 5.13 8.82 5.97
CA ILE A 145 3.96 9.69 6.20
C ILE A 145 3.72 9.92 7.68
N SER A 146 3.80 8.87 8.50
CA SER A 146 3.59 8.99 9.95
C SER A 146 4.71 9.82 10.60
N TRP A 147 5.94 9.63 10.13
CA TRP A 147 7.10 10.39 10.60
C TRP A 147 7.00 11.88 10.26
N THR A 148 6.65 12.22 9.01
CA THR A 148 6.47 13.62 8.61
C THR A 148 5.32 14.28 9.34
N THR A 149 4.17 13.61 9.48
CA THR A 149 3.03 14.10 10.27
C THR A 149 3.43 14.39 11.71
N SER A 150 4.14 13.47 12.37
CA SER A 150 4.57 13.64 13.77
C SER A 150 5.48 14.86 13.94
N ASN A 151 6.46 15.04 13.04
CA ASN A 151 7.34 16.20 13.08
C ASN A 151 6.60 17.53 12.88
N ILE A 152 5.63 17.57 11.97
CA ILE A 152 4.80 18.76 11.71
C ILE A 152 3.94 19.08 12.95
N VAL A 153 3.32 18.07 13.58
CA VAL A 153 2.51 18.26 14.79
C VAL A 153 3.36 18.81 15.94
N ILE A 154 4.55 18.26 16.14
CA ILE A 154 5.50 18.75 17.16
C ILE A 154 5.85 20.21 16.85
N ALA A 155 6.18 20.54 15.61
CA ALA A 155 6.53 21.90 15.21
C ALA A 155 5.39 22.92 15.41
N ILE A 156 4.14 22.54 15.13
CA ILE A 156 2.95 23.39 15.37
C ILE A 156 2.74 23.66 16.87
N ASN A 157 3.03 22.67 17.72
CA ASN A 157 2.83 22.78 19.17
C ASN A 157 3.97 23.55 19.89
N ASN A 158 5.10 23.78 19.23
CA ASN A 158 6.22 24.53 19.82
C ASN A 158 5.95 26.05 19.78
N PRO A 159 5.88 26.73 20.94
CA PRO A 159 5.53 28.16 21.00
C PRO A 159 6.60 29.06 20.37
N LEU A 160 7.84 28.60 20.26
CA LEU A 160 8.96 29.34 19.65
C LEU A 160 8.85 29.44 18.13
N CYS A 161 8.19 28.49 17.46
CA CYS A 161 8.04 28.50 15.99
C CYS A 161 6.87 29.38 15.53
N LYS A 162 5.82 29.55 16.36
CA LYS A 162 4.60 30.29 15.98
C LYS A 162 4.83 31.74 15.56
N THR A 163 5.89 32.38 16.04
CA THR A 163 6.20 33.79 15.76
C THR A 163 6.99 34.01 14.47
N VAL A 164 7.66 32.98 13.92
CA VAL A 164 8.60 33.13 12.79
C VAL A 164 8.25 32.21 11.62
N GLN A 165 7.71 31.01 11.89
CA GLN A 165 7.40 30.00 10.87
C GLN A 165 6.23 29.11 11.30
N ARG A 166 5.04 29.22 10.67
CA ARG A 166 4.00 28.17 10.82
C ARG A 166 4.04 27.21 9.64
N GLN A 167 3.89 25.96 10.03
CA GLN A 167 3.84 24.81 9.14
C GLN A 167 2.40 24.37 9.01
N GLU A 168 2.03 23.96 7.81
CA GLU A 168 0.73 23.40 7.49
C GLU A 168 0.93 21.99 6.93
N ILE A 169 -0.06 21.13 7.19
CA ILE A 169 -0.04 19.76 6.70
C ILE A 169 -0.19 19.82 5.18
N GLY A 170 0.77 19.23 4.46
CA GLY A 170 0.74 19.20 3.02
C GLY A 170 -0.39 18.32 2.47
N GLU A 171 -0.96 18.70 1.33
CA GLU A 171 -2.04 17.96 0.67
C GLU A 171 -1.62 16.52 0.30
N ALA A 172 -0.32 16.27 0.07
CA ALA A 172 0.18 14.93 -0.21
C ALA A 172 0.01 13.97 0.98
N LEU A 173 0.11 14.46 2.23
CA LEU A 173 -0.11 13.61 3.42
C LEU A 173 -1.58 13.22 3.52
N LEU A 174 -2.49 14.13 3.18
CA LEU A 174 -3.92 13.87 3.17
C LEU A 174 -4.30 12.79 2.15
N LEU A 175 -3.63 12.76 0.98
CA LEU A 175 -3.78 11.69 -0.02
C LEU A 175 -3.01 10.42 0.34
N GLY A 176 -1.98 10.52 1.18
CA GLY A 176 -1.18 9.38 1.63
C GLY A 176 -1.96 8.38 2.49
N TYR A 177 -2.76 8.86 3.45
CA TYR A 177 -3.60 8.00 4.30
C TYR A 177 -4.61 7.13 3.53
N PRO A 178 -5.44 7.66 2.60
CA PRO A 178 -6.34 6.83 1.81
C PRO A 178 -5.56 5.87 0.92
N THR A 179 -4.39 6.27 0.40
CA THR A 179 -3.53 5.37 -0.39
C THR A 179 -3.13 4.12 0.41
N ILE A 180 -2.71 4.29 1.67
CA ILE A 180 -2.37 3.19 2.57
C ILE A 180 -3.59 2.29 2.81
N LEU A 181 -4.76 2.89 3.03
CA LEU A 181 -6.02 2.15 3.21
C LEU A 181 -6.35 1.31 1.97
N PHE A 182 -6.24 1.88 0.77
CA PHE A 182 -6.47 1.16 -0.49
C PHE A 182 -5.48 0.01 -0.70
N LEU A 183 -4.19 0.20 -0.38
CA LEU A 183 -3.18 -0.85 -0.45
C LEU A 183 -3.49 -1.98 0.54
N LEU A 184 -3.88 -1.66 1.78
CA LEU A 184 -4.22 -2.66 2.80
C LEU A 184 -5.48 -3.44 2.44
N ILE A 185 -6.54 -2.75 1.98
CA ILE A 185 -7.78 -3.41 1.54
C ILE A 185 -7.49 -4.35 0.36
N THR A 186 -6.72 -3.88 -0.62
CA THR A 186 -6.30 -4.70 -1.77
C THR A 186 -5.51 -5.93 -1.32
N GLY A 187 -4.53 -5.74 -0.44
CA GLY A 187 -3.71 -6.82 0.11
C GLY A 187 -4.54 -7.84 0.89
N ALA A 188 -5.48 -7.36 1.73
CA ALA A 188 -6.40 -8.21 2.48
C ALA A 188 -7.29 -9.03 1.54
N ILE A 189 -7.85 -8.41 0.51
CA ILE A 189 -8.69 -9.09 -0.51
C ILE A 189 -7.91 -10.22 -1.19
N PHE A 190 -6.63 -10.01 -1.52
CA PHE A 190 -5.79 -11.06 -2.13
C PHE A 190 -5.28 -12.12 -1.14
N CYS A 191 -5.17 -11.78 0.14
CA CYS A 191 -4.81 -12.72 1.21
C CYS A 191 -6.01 -13.55 1.73
N CYS A 192 -7.25 -13.15 1.45
CA CYS A 192 -8.43 -13.88 1.91
C CYS A 192 -8.45 -15.30 1.32
N PRO A 193 -8.43 -16.35 2.17
CA PRO A 193 -8.43 -17.72 1.69
C PRO A 193 -9.75 -18.05 1.00
N TYR A 194 -9.67 -18.64 -0.18
CA TYR A 194 -10.77 -19.44 -0.71
C TYR A 194 -10.99 -20.60 0.27
N PRO A 195 -12.20 -20.87 0.79
CA PRO A 195 -12.44 -22.06 1.59
C PRO A 195 -12.25 -23.29 0.69
N ARG A 196 -11.04 -23.82 0.67
CA ARG A 196 -10.75 -25.17 0.19
C ARG A 196 -10.65 -26.06 1.40
N HIS A 197 -11.62 -26.95 1.49
CA HIS A 197 -11.45 -28.19 2.21
C HIS A 197 -10.14 -28.84 1.74
N GLU A 198 -9.27 -29.08 2.72
CA GLU A 198 -8.07 -29.93 2.71
C GLU A 198 -6.74 -29.34 2.17
N ARG A 199 -5.95 -28.88 3.16
CA ARG A 199 -4.51 -29.11 3.36
C ARG A 199 -3.54 -28.69 2.24
N CYS A 200 -3.00 -27.48 2.38
CA CYS A 200 -1.66 -27.14 1.90
C CYS A 200 -0.70 -27.03 3.09
N ASP A 201 -0.38 -28.17 3.70
CA ASP A 201 0.91 -28.35 4.36
C ASP A 201 1.85 -28.94 3.31
N SER A 202 2.66 -28.11 2.68
CA SER A 202 3.94 -28.50 2.05
C SER A 202 4.69 -27.26 1.56
N ILE A 203 5.17 -26.46 2.51
CA ILE A 203 6.50 -25.87 2.36
C ILE A 203 7.47 -26.94 2.83
N GLU A 204 7.83 -27.90 1.98
CA GLU A 204 9.09 -28.62 2.15
C GLU A 204 9.59 -29.14 0.79
N SER A 205 10.59 -28.42 0.27
CA SER A 205 11.71 -28.92 -0.52
C SER A 205 11.42 -29.79 -1.76
N CYS A 206 11.29 -29.14 -2.92
CA CYS A 206 11.72 -29.76 -4.17
C CYS A 206 13.26 -29.84 -4.18
N SER A 207 13.80 -30.90 -3.58
CA SER A 207 15.17 -31.39 -3.78
C SER A 207 15.17 -32.89 -3.50
N ASP A 208 14.81 -33.69 -4.51
CA ASP A 208 15.76 -34.62 -5.11
C ASP A 208 15.11 -35.41 -6.26
N SER A 209 15.83 -35.49 -7.36
CA SER A 209 15.48 -36.27 -8.54
C SER A 209 16.38 -37.51 -8.57
N SER A 210 15.86 -38.70 -8.27
CA SER A 210 16.29 -39.97 -8.88
C SER A 210 15.52 -41.20 -8.36
N LEU A 211 15.24 -42.14 -9.28
CA LEU A 211 14.81 -43.56 -9.13
C LEU A 211 13.30 -43.93 -9.14
N PRO A 212 12.94 -45.15 -9.63
CA PRO A 212 11.89 -45.35 -10.64
C PRO A 212 10.62 -46.02 -10.08
N LYS A 213 9.52 -45.86 -10.84
CA LYS A 213 8.20 -46.44 -10.56
C LYS A 213 8.21 -47.97 -10.50
N PRO A 214 7.46 -48.61 -9.57
CA PRO A 214 6.89 -49.93 -9.81
C PRO A 214 5.39 -49.84 -10.16
N ALA A 215 4.96 -50.86 -10.89
CA ALA A 215 3.66 -51.03 -11.52
C ALA A 215 2.55 -51.51 -10.57
N TYR A 216 1.33 -51.03 -10.84
CA TYR A 216 -0.02 -51.60 -10.61
C TYR A 216 -0.35 -52.39 -9.34
N VAL A 217 -1.36 -51.90 -8.59
CA VAL A 217 -2.47 -52.75 -8.07
C VAL A 217 -3.77 -51.94 -8.15
N GLN A 218 -4.76 -52.51 -8.83
CA GLN A 218 -6.14 -52.03 -8.93
C GLN A 218 -6.97 -52.62 -7.78
N CYS A 219 -7.75 -51.82 -7.05
CA CYS A 219 -8.79 -52.31 -6.16
C CYS A 219 -10.15 -51.68 -6.51
N GLN A 220 -11.03 -52.51 -7.09
CA GLN A 220 -12.48 -52.29 -7.15
C GLN A 220 -13.10 -52.51 -5.76
N SER A 221 -14.02 -51.65 -5.33
CA SER A 221 -14.98 -51.99 -4.26
C SER A 221 -16.32 -51.27 -4.46
N GLN A 222 -17.22 -51.97 -5.13
CA GLN A 222 -18.67 -52.13 -4.92
C GLN A 222 -19.50 -50.96 -4.35
N ASP A 223 -20.42 -50.47 -5.18
CA ASP A 223 -21.57 -49.62 -4.87
C ASP A 223 -22.58 -50.35 -3.95
N ARG A 224 -23.02 -49.68 -2.87
CA ARG A 224 -24.25 -50.03 -2.14
C ARG A 224 -24.83 -48.82 -1.40
N ARG A 225 -25.87 -48.19 -1.99
CA ARG A 225 -26.86 -47.37 -1.27
C ARG A 225 -27.72 -48.23 -0.34
N PRO A 226 -28.16 -47.70 0.82
CA PRO A 226 -29.41 -48.15 1.44
C PRO A 226 -30.48 -47.03 1.48
N THR A 227 -31.70 -47.47 1.24
CA THR A 227 -32.97 -46.75 1.11
C THR A 227 -33.59 -46.37 2.47
N GLN A 228 -34.56 -45.45 2.41
CA GLN A 228 -35.39 -44.87 3.48
C GLN A 228 -35.99 -45.87 4.49
N ALA A 229 -36.15 -45.41 5.74
CA ALA A 229 -37.19 -45.89 6.65
C ALA A 229 -37.89 -44.70 7.33
N HIS A 230 -39.20 -44.58 7.09
CA HIS A 230 -40.16 -43.70 7.73
C HIS A 230 -40.81 -44.44 8.92
N TYR A 231 -41.55 -43.71 9.77
CA TYR A 231 -42.54 -44.16 10.78
C TYR A 231 -42.01 -44.41 12.22
N SER A 232 -42.69 -44.11 13.33
CA SER A 232 -43.73 -43.14 13.73
C SER A 232 -43.78 -43.20 15.28
N ARG A 233 -44.38 -42.16 15.86
CA ARG A 233 -44.48 -41.80 17.28
C ARG A 233 -45.34 -42.79 18.07
N SER A 234 -44.81 -43.29 19.19
CA SER A 234 -45.49 -44.16 20.17
C SER A 234 -46.48 -43.36 21.03
N GLN A 235 -47.65 -43.95 21.29
CA GLN A 235 -48.53 -43.62 22.40
C GLN A 235 -48.99 -44.91 23.13
N TYR A 236 -49.23 -44.76 24.44
CA TYR A 236 -49.98 -45.55 25.44
C TYR A 236 -49.48 -46.96 25.84
N ILE A 237 -49.01 -47.09 27.10
CA ILE A 237 -49.73 -47.66 28.26
C ILE A 237 -49.28 -46.87 29.50
#